data_AF-A0A0Q4KLW7-F1
#
_entry.id   AF-A0A0Q4KLW7-F1
#
_cell.length_a   1.000
_cell.length_b   1.000
_cell.length_c   1.000
_cell.angle_alpha   90.00
_cell.angle_beta   90.00
_cell.angle_gamma   90.00
#
_symmetry.space_group_name_H-M   'P 1'
#
loop_
_entity.id
_entity.type
_entity.pdbx_description
1 polymer ?
#
loop_
_entity_poly.entity_id
_entity_poly.type
_entity_poly.pdbx_seq_one_letter_code
_entity_poly.pdbx_strand_id
1 'polypeptide(L)'
;MAVLVLTLLLWIAVWMSGIDATVAGELAARLDPIRKPHGAPDAKNSPLHPLKHGLQPRLAFVIVPIIGFANAGVALGGVGAGRLMMPLPAGVAAGLFISRQVGVRGAVLGATKPGRASRPRWASWGQPYDAAPSCGIGFTMSLFKGGLAFAYPMSVDEVKIGALAGSIL
;
A
#
# COMPACT_ATOMS: atom_id res chain seq x y z
N MET A 1 -12.82 -16.55 15.95
CA MET A 1 -13.87 -17.07 15.04
C MET A 1 -14.89 -16.01 14.68
N ALA A 2 -15.63 -15.43 15.64
CA ALA A 2 -16.65 -14.40 15.35
C ALA A 2 -16.15 -13.21 14.51
N VAL A 3 -14.95 -12.68 14.79
CA VAL A 3 -14.36 -11.57 14.01
C VAL A 3 -14.12 -11.96 12.55
N LEU A 4 -13.65 -13.17 12.26
CA LEU A 4 -13.39 -13.63 10.89
C LEU A 4 -14.67 -13.75 10.08
N VAL A 5 -15.73 -14.27 10.70
CA VAL A 5 -17.05 -14.39 10.06
C VAL A 5 -17.62 -13.00 9.78
N LEU A 6 -17.52 -12.08 10.74
CA LEU A 6 -17.97 -10.69 10.56
C LEU A 6 -17.17 -9.98 9.45
N THR A 7 -15.85 -10.14 9.40
CA THR A 7 -15.01 -9.58 8.33
C THR A 7 -15.37 -10.16 6.97
N LEU A 8 -15.66 -11.47 6.88
CA LEU A 8 -16.08 -12.10 5.63
C LEU A 8 -17.45 -11.58 5.16
N LEU A 9 -18.41 -11.44 6.08
CA LEU A 9 -19.73 -10.88 5.77
C LEU A 9 -19.62 -9.42 5.32
N LEU A 10 -18.80 -8.62 5.99
CA LEU A 10 -18.52 -7.23 5.59
C LEU A 10 -17.87 -7.18 4.20
N TRP A 11 -16.94 -8.09 3.91
CA TRP A 11 -16.29 -8.20 2.60
C TRP A 11 -17.31 -8.50 1.49
N ILE A 12 -18.21 -9.46 1.72
CA ILE A 12 -19.28 -9.80 0.77
C ILE A 12 -20.21 -8.59 0.56
N ALA A 13 -20.59 -7.90 1.64
CA ALA A 13 -21.46 -6.72 1.56
C ALA A 13 -20.82 -5.57 0.76
N VAL A 14 -19.53 -5.30 1.00
CA VAL A 14 -18.78 -4.26 0.27
C VAL A 14 -18.63 -4.63 -1.20
N TRP A 15 -18.34 -5.89 -1.51
CA TRP A 15 -18.28 -6.36 -2.89
C TRP A 15 -19.62 -6.20 -3.62
N MET A 16 -20.73 -6.52 -2.96
CA MET A 16 -22.09 -6.33 -3.50
C MET A 16 -22.45 -4.85 -3.70
N SER A 17 -21.84 -3.94 -2.92
CA SER A 17 -22.02 -2.49 -3.11
C SER A 17 -21.21 -1.90 -4.26
N GLY A 18 -20.39 -2.70 -4.97
CA GLY A 18 -19.53 -2.22 -6.05
C GLY A 18 -18.31 -1.42 -5.56
N ILE A 19 -18.03 -1.46 -4.25
CA ILE A 19 -16.82 -0.86 -3.65
C ILE A 19 -15.70 -1.91 -3.65
N ASP A 20 -14.47 -1.45 -3.79
CA ASP A 20 -13.30 -2.32 -3.67
C ASP A 20 -13.29 -3.08 -2.34
N ALA A 21 -13.20 -4.40 -2.45
CA ALA A 21 -13.29 -5.27 -1.29
C ALA A 21 -12.10 -5.11 -0.30
N THR A 22 -11.05 -4.39 -0.68
CA THR A 22 -9.93 -3.98 0.19
C THR A 22 -10.39 -3.00 1.28
N VAL A 23 -11.39 -2.17 1.00
CA VAL A 23 -11.99 -1.22 1.96
C VAL A 23 -12.64 -1.97 3.12
N ALA A 24 -13.26 -3.12 2.85
CA ALA A 24 -13.83 -3.97 3.91
C ALA A 24 -12.78 -4.45 4.91
N GLY A 25 -11.59 -4.80 4.41
CA GLY A 25 -10.46 -5.21 5.26
C GLY A 25 -9.97 -4.07 6.14
N GLU A 26 -9.85 -2.85 5.60
CA GLU A 26 -9.45 -1.67 6.36
C GLU A 26 -10.49 -1.29 7.42
N LEU A 27 -11.78 -1.33 7.08
CA LEU A 27 -12.87 -1.08 8.00
C LEU A 27 -12.92 -2.13 9.11
N ALA A 28 -12.79 -3.42 8.77
CA ALA A 28 -12.74 -4.49 9.75
C ALA A 28 -11.56 -4.32 10.71
N ALA A 29 -10.39 -3.88 10.21
CA ALA A 29 -9.22 -3.61 11.06
C ALA A 29 -9.44 -2.43 12.02
N ARG A 30 -10.22 -1.41 11.64
CA ARG A 30 -10.56 -0.27 12.50
C ARG A 30 -11.67 -0.58 13.50
N LEU A 31 -12.60 -1.46 13.13
CA LEU A 31 -13.71 -1.91 13.99
C LEU A 31 -13.28 -2.95 15.02
N ASP A 32 -12.09 -3.53 14.86
CA ASP A 32 -11.52 -4.46 15.82
C ASP A 32 -11.16 -3.76 17.14
N PRO A 33 -11.79 -4.13 18.27
CA PRO A 33 -11.42 -3.59 19.57
C PRO A 33 -10.03 -4.12 19.95
N ILE A 34 -8.99 -3.39 19.57
CA ILE A 34 -7.66 -3.54 20.16
C ILE A 34 -7.79 -3.20 21.63
N ARG A 35 -8.06 -4.21 22.47
CA ARG A 35 -8.00 -4.08 23.92
C ARG A 35 -6.57 -3.68 24.28
N LYS A 36 -6.37 -2.41 24.64
CA LYS A 36 -5.09 -1.92 25.16
C LYS A 36 -4.73 -2.73 26.41
N PRO A 37 -3.58 -3.42 26.47
CA PRO A 37 -3.01 -3.70 27.77
C PRO A 37 -2.58 -2.35 28.35
N HIS A 38 -3.12 -2.01 29.52
CA HIS A 38 -2.46 -1.05 30.39
C HIS A 38 -1.05 -1.60 30.69
N GLY A 39 -0.01 -1.00 30.12
CA GLY A 39 1.35 -1.06 30.64
C GLY A 39 2.17 -2.35 30.47
N ALA A 40 1.77 -3.33 29.66
CA ALA A 40 2.59 -4.51 29.36
C ALA A 40 2.77 -4.70 27.84
N PRO A 41 4.01 -4.91 27.34
CA PRO A 41 4.20 -5.42 25.99
C PRO A 41 3.59 -6.83 25.96
N ASP A 42 2.79 -7.11 24.95
CA ASP A 42 2.12 -8.40 24.73
C ASP A 42 0.93 -8.73 25.64
N ALA A 43 -0.24 -8.17 25.32
CA ALA A 43 -1.52 -8.68 25.82
C ALA A 43 -1.78 -10.10 25.26
N LYS A 44 -1.47 -11.13 26.06
CA LYS A 44 -1.85 -12.54 25.79
C LYS A 44 -3.35 -12.74 25.50
N ASN A 45 -4.21 -11.78 25.85
CA ASN A 45 -5.67 -11.84 25.71
C ASN A 45 -6.23 -11.16 24.46
N SER A 46 -5.42 -10.69 23.51
CA SER A 46 -5.93 -10.19 22.23
C SER A 46 -6.12 -11.36 21.26
N PRO A 47 -7.34 -11.71 20.86
CA PRO A 47 -7.60 -12.84 19.96
C PRO A 47 -6.99 -12.65 18.56
N LEU A 48 -6.65 -11.42 18.17
CA LEU A 48 -5.99 -11.12 16.89
C LEU A 48 -4.47 -11.10 16.96
N HIS A 49 -3.84 -11.03 18.12
CA HIS A 49 -2.38 -11.03 18.20
C HIS A 49 -1.74 -12.34 17.69
N PRO A 50 -2.16 -13.53 18.17
CA PRO A 50 -1.62 -14.79 17.64
C PRO A 50 -2.06 -15.04 16.19
N LEU A 51 -3.26 -14.58 15.81
CA LEU A 51 -3.77 -14.70 14.44
C LEU A 51 -2.94 -13.85 13.46
N LYS A 52 -2.64 -12.60 13.80
CA LYS A 52 -1.79 -11.69 13.00
C LYS A 52 -0.37 -12.27 12.87
N HIS A 53 0.25 -12.68 13.96
CA HIS A 53 1.58 -13.29 13.94
C HIS A 53 1.63 -14.58 13.10
N GLY A 54 0.57 -15.40 13.11
CA GLY A 54 0.52 -16.63 12.32
C GLY A 54 0.20 -16.41 10.83
N LEU A 55 -0.56 -15.38 10.50
CA LEU A 55 -0.95 -15.04 9.12
C LEU A 55 0.10 -14.19 8.41
N GLN A 56 0.75 -13.25 9.10
CA GLN A 56 1.72 -12.33 8.52
C GLN A 56 2.83 -13.02 7.70
N PRO A 57 3.47 -14.12 8.15
CA PRO A 57 4.47 -14.79 7.33
C PRO A 57 3.85 -15.43 6.08
N ARG A 58 2.68 -16.06 6.18
CA ARG A 58 2.00 -16.65 5.01
C ARG A 58 1.57 -15.57 4.00
N LEU A 59 1.08 -14.44 4.51
CA LEU A 59 0.74 -13.29 3.69
C LEU A 59 1.97 -12.74 2.96
N ALA A 60 3.06 -12.52 3.68
CA ALA A 60 4.29 -11.95 3.14
C ALA A 60 5.01 -12.87 2.15
N PHE A 61 5.04 -14.19 2.40
CA PHE A 61 5.84 -15.14 1.60
C PHE A 61 5.04 -15.90 0.54
N VAL A 62 3.70 -15.93 0.62
CA VAL A 62 2.86 -16.67 -0.34
C VAL A 62 1.92 -15.72 -1.07
N ILE A 63 1.09 -14.98 -0.33
CA ILE A 63 0.00 -14.20 -0.94
C ILE A 63 0.54 -12.99 -1.70
N VAL A 64 1.47 -12.22 -1.10
CA VAL A 64 2.06 -11.04 -1.76
C VAL A 64 2.84 -11.43 -3.03
N PRO A 65 3.71 -12.46 -3.04
CA PRO A 65 4.38 -12.90 -4.26
C PRO A 65 3.42 -13.38 -5.35
N ILE A 66 2.37 -14.12 -5.00
CA ILE A 66 1.37 -14.58 -5.97
C ILE A 66 0.62 -13.39 -6.59
N ILE A 67 0.16 -12.43 -5.77
CA ILE A 67 -0.50 -11.21 -6.26
C ILE A 67 0.45 -10.40 -7.13
N GLY A 68 1.70 -10.26 -6.70
CA GLY A 68 2.75 -9.60 -7.46
C GLY A 68 2.95 -10.26 -8.81
N PHE A 69 3.14 -11.57 -8.86
CA PHE A 69 3.33 -12.34 -10.09
C PHE A 69 2.12 -12.25 -11.04
N ALA A 70 0.90 -12.40 -10.52
CA ALA A 70 -0.33 -12.32 -11.31
C ALA A 70 -0.55 -10.93 -11.92
N ASN A 71 -0.17 -9.86 -11.21
CA ASN A 71 -0.37 -8.48 -11.67
C ASN A 71 0.83 -7.89 -12.42
N ALA A 72 2.04 -8.39 -12.16
CA ALA A 72 3.29 -7.98 -12.80
C ALA A 72 3.53 -8.64 -14.15
N GLY A 73 2.65 -9.54 -14.60
CA GLY A 73 2.58 -10.02 -15.98
C GLY A 73 2.29 -8.87 -16.94
N VAL A 74 3.33 -8.09 -17.25
CA VAL A 74 3.35 -7.01 -18.23
C VAL A 74 4.01 -7.58 -19.47
N ALA A 75 3.36 -7.47 -20.63
CA ALA A 75 4.00 -7.78 -21.89
C ALA A 75 5.11 -6.74 -22.14
N LEU A 76 6.35 -7.08 -21.76
CA LEU A 76 7.52 -6.24 -22.04
C LEU A 76 7.96 -6.27 -23.52
N GLY A 77 7.29 -7.07 -24.35
CA GLY A 77 7.51 -7.12 -25.79
C GLY A 77 7.27 -5.76 -26.42
N GLY A 78 8.31 -5.16 -26.99
CA GLY A 78 8.22 -3.85 -27.64
C GLY A 78 8.29 -2.64 -26.71
N VAL A 79 8.73 -2.80 -25.45
CA VAL A 79 9.02 -1.68 -24.54
C VAL A 79 10.30 -0.97 -25.00
N GLY A 80 10.15 -0.12 -26.02
CA GLY A 80 11.17 0.85 -26.40
C GLY A 80 11.09 2.11 -25.52
N ALA A 81 12.17 2.88 -25.46
CA ALA A 81 12.21 4.17 -24.75
C ALA A 81 11.06 5.12 -25.15
N GLY A 82 10.55 5.00 -26.38
CA GLY A 82 9.40 5.75 -26.87
C GLY A 82 8.09 5.45 -26.14
N ARG A 83 7.86 4.24 -25.64
CA ARG A 83 6.67 3.92 -24.84
C ARG A 83 6.77 4.44 -23.41
N LEU A 84 7.96 4.50 -22.82
CA LEU A 84 8.16 5.11 -21.49
C LEU A 84 7.90 6.62 -21.51
N MET A 85 8.24 7.27 -22.63
CA MET A 85 8.06 8.71 -22.87
C MET A 85 6.62 9.07 -23.27
N MET A 86 5.71 8.09 -23.39
CA MET A 86 4.30 8.39 -23.60
C MET A 86 3.72 9.13 -22.38
N PRO A 87 2.76 10.05 -22.59
CA PRO A 87 2.24 10.90 -21.53
C PRO A 87 1.63 10.12 -20.36
N LEU A 88 1.03 8.96 -20.62
CA LEU A 88 0.39 8.14 -19.58
C LEU A 88 1.44 7.43 -18.69
N PRO A 89 2.37 6.60 -19.20
CA PRO A 89 3.46 6.03 -18.39
C PRO A 89 4.32 7.08 -17.67
N ALA A 90 4.68 8.17 -18.36
CA ALA A 90 5.49 9.23 -17.78
C ALA A 90 4.75 9.96 -16.66
N GLY A 91 3.46 10.25 -16.85
CA GLY A 91 2.61 10.86 -15.82
C GLY A 91 2.45 9.97 -14.58
N VAL A 92 2.26 8.66 -14.78
CA VAL A 92 2.18 7.69 -13.68
C VAL A 92 3.51 7.62 -12.93
N ALA A 93 4.64 7.53 -13.65
CA ALA A 93 5.97 7.45 -13.05
C ALA A 93 6.29 8.73 -12.25
N ALA A 94 6.09 9.90 -12.83
CA ALA A 94 6.32 11.19 -12.18
C ALA A 94 5.36 11.41 -11.00
N GLY A 95 4.09 11.04 -11.15
CA GLY A 95 3.09 11.14 -10.09
C GLY A 95 3.44 10.26 -8.89
N LEU A 96 3.87 9.02 -9.13
CA LEU A 96 4.35 8.13 -8.07
C LEU A 96 5.60 8.67 -7.39
N PHE A 97 6.58 9.16 -8.15
CA PHE A 97 7.79 9.74 -7.60
C PHE A 97 7.48 10.97 -6.73
N ILE A 98 6.75 11.95 -7.27
CA ILE A 98 6.44 13.20 -6.58
C ILE A 98 5.55 12.95 -5.36
N SER A 99 4.52 12.11 -5.48
CA SER A 99 3.61 11.82 -4.37
C SER A 99 4.30 11.18 -3.17
N ARG A 100 5.35 10.37 -3.38
CA ARG A 100 6.16 9.80 -2.29
C ARG A 100 6.94 10.88 -1.55
N GLN A 101 7.66 11.72 -2.30
CA GLN A 101 8.50 12.77 -1.71
C GLN A 101 7.65 13.81 -0.97
N VAL A 102 6.56 14.25 -1.59
CA VAL A 102 5.64 15.24 -1.01
C VAL A 102 4.82 14.64 0.13
N GLY A 103 4.35 13.39 -0.02
CA GLY A 103 3.51 12.72 0.98
C GLY A 103 4.25 12.47 2.30
N VAL A 104 5.44 11.85 2.24
CA VAL A 104 6.22 11.54 3.44
C VAL A 104 6.69 12.81 4.13
N ARG A 105 7.30 13.72 3.36
CA ARG A 105 7.79 14.99 3.92
C ARG A 105 6.63 15.84 4.44
N GLY A 106 5.53 15.93 3.70
CA GLY A 106 4.33 16.66 4.09
C GLY A 106 3.71 16.13 5.38
N ALA A 107 3.61 14.80 5.52
CA ALA A 107 3.12 14.18 6.75
C ALA A 107 4.03 14.46 7.96
N VAL A 108 5.35 14.32 7.80
CA VAL A 108 6.32 14.59 8.87
C VAL A 108 6.33 16.06 9.26
N LEU A 109 6.29 16.97 8.27
CA LEU A 109 6.18 18.41 8.51
C LEU A 109 4.85 18.75 9.20
N GLY A 110 3.74 18.21 8.72
CA GLY A 110 2.40 18.43 9.28
C GLY A 110 2.25 17.88 10.70
N ALA A 111 2.95 16.80 11.06
CA ALA A 111 2.94 16.26 12.41
C ALA A 111 3.85 17.06 13.38
N THR A 112 4.98 17.56 12.88
CA THR A 112 5.97 18.26 13.72
C THR A 112 5.70 19.75 13.88
N LYS A 113 5.13 20.42 12.87
CA LYS A 113 4.88 21.88 12.87
C LYS A 113 3.87 22.34 13.94
N PRO A 114 2.78 21.61 14.26
CA PRO A 114 1.85 21.97 15.32
C PRO A 114 2.36 21.64 16.73
N GLY A 115 3.60 21.15 16.89
CA GLY A 115 4.10 20.66 18.17
C GLY A 115 3.48 19.33 18.65
N ARG A 116 2.67 18.67 17.80
CA ARG A 116 1.98 17.40 18.13
C ARG A 116 2.89 16.19 18.19
N ALA A 117 4.07 16.25 17.56
CA ALA A 117 5.06 15.19 17.59
C ALA A 117 6.47 15.76 17.71
N SER A 118 7.24 15.25 18.67
CA SER A 118 8.66 15.59 18.85
C SER A 118 9.53 14.74 17.93
N ARG A 119 10.55 15.34 17.31
CA ARG A 119 11.56 14.58 16.58
C ARG A 119 12.39 13.72 17.55
N PRO A 120 12.78 12.50 17.16
CA PRO A 120 13.81 11.76 17.88
C PRO A 120 15.09 12.59 17.98
N ARG A 121 15.77 12.57 19.14
CA ARG A 121 16.98 13.39 19.41
C ARG A 121 18.12 13.22 18.39
N TRP A 122 18.14 12.11 17.66
CA TRP A 122 19.16 11.73 16.69
C TRP A 122 18.71 11.84 15.23
N ALA A 123 17.49 12.35 14.98
CA ALA A 123 16.92 12.42 13.64
C ALA A 123 17.12 13.79 12.99
N SER A 124 17.88 13.82 11.88
CA SER A 124 18.06 15.01 11.05
C SER A 124 16.83 15.26 10.16
N TRP A 125 16.61 16.51 9.77
CA TRP A 125 15.56 16.90 8.81
C TRP A 125 15.75 16.31 7.40
N GLY A 126 16.93 15.78 7.11
CA GLY A 126 17.22 15.01 5.89
C GLY A 126 16.73 13.56 5.93
N GLN A 127 16.64 12.92 7.10
CA GLN A 127 16.27 11.49 7.18
C GLN A 127 14.86 11.16 6.64
N PRO A 128 13.84 12.02 6.80
CA PRO A 128 12.54 11.79 6.15
C PRO A 128 12.62 11.80 4.62
N TYR A 129 13.58 12.53 4.04
CA TYR A 129 13.81 12.53 2.59
C TYR A 129 14.45 11.22 2.15
N ASP A 130 15.43 10.72 2.90
CA ASP A 130 16.10 9.45 2.62
C ASP A 130 15.17 8.24 2.82
N ALA A 131 14.20 8.35 3.73
CA ALA A 131 13.20 7.32 3.99
C ALA A 131 12.02 7.33 2.99
N ALA A 132 11.82 8.43 2.26
CA ALA A 132 10.67 8.59 1.37
C ALA A 132 10.64 7.59 0.19
N PRO A 133 11.77 7.29 -0.48
CA PRO A 133 11.83 6.25 -1.51
C PRO A 133 11.44 4.86 -0.96
N SER A 134 11.92 4.51 0.24
CA SER A 134 11.67 3.21 0.88
C SER A 134 10.20 3.01 1.29
N CYS A 135 9.54 4.08 1.74
CA CYS A 135 8.08 4.07 1.97
C CYS A 135 7.26 3.89 0.69
N GLY A 136 7.89 4.06 -0.47
CA GLY A 136 7.28 4.09 -1.78
C GLY A 136 7.34 2.80 -2.59
N ILE A 137 7.95 1.72 -2.07
CA ILE A 137 7.97 0.40 -2.72
C ILE A 137 6.57 -0.26 -2.60
N GLY A 138 5.55 0.45 -3.07
CA GLY A 138 4.17 0.02 -3.18
C GLY A 138 3.85 -0.51 -4.57
N PHE A 139 4.86 -1.03 -5.28
CA PHE A 139 4.75 -1.59 -6.63
C PHE A 139 3.49 -2.44 -6.80
N THR A 140 3.26 -3.39 -5.90
CA THR A 140 2.08 -4.28 -5.94
C THR A 140 0.76 -3.56 -5.71
N MET A 141 0.69 -2.57 -4.82
CA MET A 141 -0.51 -1.78 -4.58
C MET A 141 -0.80 -0.78 -5.71
N SER A 142 0.24 -0.25 -6.36
CA SER A 142 0.11 0.61 -7.53
C SER A 142 -0.33 -0.17 -8.76
N LEU A 143 0.20 -1.37 -8.98
CA LEU A 143 -0.28 -2.27 -10.05
C LEU A 143 -1.74 -2.66 -9.84
N PHE A 144 -2.11 -3.01 -8.59
CA PHE A 144 -3.48 -3.39 -8.25
C PHE A 144 -4.46 -2.24 -8.50
N LYS A 145 -4.15 -1.04 -7.98
CA LYS A 145 -4.99 0.15 -8.19
C LYS A 145 -4.98 0.62 -9.65
N GLY A 146 -3.86 0.47 -10.36
CA GLY A 146 -3.77 0.77 -11.79
C GLY A 146 -4.71 -0.12 -12.62
N GLY A 147 -4.82 -1.41 -12.27
CA GLY A 147 -5.77 -2.33 -12.91
C GLY A 147 -7.24 -2.01 -12.63
N LEU A 148 -7.54 -1.38 -11.48
CA LEU A 148 -8.89 -0.93 -11.13
C LEU A 148 -9.25 0.43 -11.74
N ALA A 149 -8.26 1.32 -11.88
CA ALA A 149 -8.48 2.68 -12.35
C ALA A 149 -8.74 2.80 -13.86
N PHE A 150 -8.30 1.82 -14.67
CA PHE A 150 -8.40 1.86 -16.12
C PHE A 150 -9.15 0.65 -16.67
N ALA A 151 -10.19 0.90 -17.47
CA ALA A 151 -11.04 -0.14 -18.05
C ALA A 151 -10.47 -0.76 -19.34
N TYR A 152 -9.56 -0.06 -20.04
CA TYR A 152 -9.02 -0.51 -21.32
C TYR A 152 -7.69 -1.28 -21.15
N PRO A 153 -7.55 -2.48 -21.77
CA PRO A 153 -6.36 -3.32 -21.60
C PRO A 153 -5.04 -2.64 -21.98
N MET A 154 -5.05 -1.84 -23.05
CA MET A 154 -3.86 -1.13 -23.55
C MET A 154 -3.37 -0.07 -22.56
N SER A 155 -4.29 0.65 -21.92
CA SER A 155 -3.98 1.65 -20.90
C SER A 155 -3.47 1.01 -19.60
N VAL A 156 -3.96 -0.18 -19.27
CA VAL A 156 -3.52 -0.93 -18.09
C VAL A 156 -2.04 -1.31 -18.21
N ASP A 157 -1.61 -1.84 -19.37
CA ASP A 157 -0.20 -2.20 -19.56
C ASP A 157 0.73 -0.99 -19.50
N GLU A 158 0.34 0.14 -20.09
CA GLU A 158 1.07 1.41 -20.00
C GLU A 158 1.20 1.92 -18.56
N VAL A 159 0.13 1.82 -17.77
CA VAL A 159 0.13 2.20 -16.35
C VAL A 159 1.03 1.27 -15.54
N LYS A 160 1.03 -0.03 -15.82
CA LYS A 160 1.94 -0.98 -15.17
C LYS A 160 3.40 -0.67 -15.49
N ILE A 161 3.71 -0.31 -16.74
CA ILE A 161 5.06 0.13 -17.15
C ILE A 161 5.46 1.43 -16.42
N GLY A 162 4.57 2.42 -16.38
CA GLY A 162 4.80 3.66 -15.64
C GLY A 162 4.99 3.44 -14.13
N ALA A 163 4.23 2.51 -13.55
CA ALA A 163 4.35 2.14 -12.14
C ALA A 163 5.66 1.39 -11.83
N LEU A 164 6.13 0.53 -12.74
CA LEU A 164 7.45 -0.10 -12.68
C LEU A 164 8.56 0.96 -12.73
N ALA A 165 8.54 1.82 -13.74
CA ALA A 165 9.54 2.88 -13.92
C ALA A 165 9.58 3.82 -12.71
N GLY A 166 8.42 4.30 -12.26
CA GLY A 166 8.31 5.17 -11.09
C GLY A 166 8.65 4.49 -9.76
N SER A 167 8.66 3.15 -9.68
CA SER A 167 9.08 2.43 -8.47
C SER A 167 10.58 2.18 -8.39
N ILE A 168 11.28 2.26 -9.51
CA ILE A 168 12.75 2.17 -9.58
C ILE A 168 13.40 3.54 -9.29
N LEU A 169 12.70 4.64 -9.60
CA LEU A 169 13.08 6.02 -9.29
C LEU A 169 12.84 6.36 -7.81
#